data_AF-A0A969C787-F1
#
_entry.id   AF-A0A969C787-F1
#
_cell.length_a   1.000
_cell.length_b   1.000
_cell.length_c   1.000
_cell.angle_alpha   90.00
_cell.angle_beta   90.00
_cell.angle_gamma   90.00
#
_symmetry.space_group_name_H-M   'P 1'
#
loop_
_entity.id
_entity.type
_entity.pdbx_description
1 polymer ?
#
loop_
_entity_poly.entity_id
_entity_poly.type
_entity_poly.pdbx_seq_one_letter_code
_entity_poly.pdbx_strand_id
1 'polypeptide(L)'
;MSDQELDSFLAQCCERLEQRQTYLVEEFGIGQCDRFDLDLEAGILTGHDAIGICFRAEITPIGSYSRRRRQWSWAWANPDLAPQLQQRARCLRRSPIRLG
;
A
#
# COMPACT_ATOMS: atom_id res chain seq x y z
N MET A 1 15.06 21.48 9.52
CA MET A 1 15.01 20.06 9.91
C MET A 1 16.44 19.63 10.17
N SER A 2 16.80 19.48 11.44
CA SER A 2 18.02 18.81 11.85
C SER A 2 17.87 17.30 11.69
N ASP A 3 18.99 16.57 11.76
CA ASP A 3 18.98 15.11 11.71
C ASP A 3 18.12 14.51 12.84
N GLN A 4 18.17 15.10 14.03
CA GLN A 4 17.35 14.69 15.17
C GLN A 4 15.85 14.92 14.95
N GLU A 5 15.47 16.04 14.31
CA GLU A 5 14.09 16.31 13.94
C GLU A 5 13.59 15.33 12.87
N LEU A 6 14.45 14.97 11.90
CA LEU A 6 14.15 13.97 10.88
C LEU A 6 13.97 12.57 11.49
N ASP A 7 14.87 12.13 12.36
CA ASP A 7 14.80 10.82 13.01
C ASP A 7 13.53 10.69 13.84
N SER A 8 13.19 11.74 14.60
CA SER A 8 11.97 11.78 15.40
C SER A 8 10.72 11.72 14.51
N PHE A 9 10.74 12.39 13.37
CA PHE A 9 9.65 12.35 12.39
C PHE A 9 9.49 10.97 11.75
N LEU A 10 10.61 10.31 11.39
CA LEU A 10 10.59 8.96 10.84
C LEU A 10 10.04 7.94 11.84
N ALA A 11 10.47 8.03 13.10
CA ALA A 11 9.96 7.16 14.18
C ALA A 11 8.44 7.28 14.32
N GLN A 12 7.89 8.51 14.34
CA GLN A 12 6.44 8.74 14.39
C GLN A 12 5.71 8.17 13.17
N CYS A 13 6.30 8.28 11.98
CA CYS A 13 5.72 7.69 10.77
C CYS A 13 5.65 6.15 10.87
N CYS A 14 6.73 5.53 11.35
CA CYS A 14 6.81 4.08 11.54
C CYS A 14 5.80 3.60 12.57
N GLU A 15 5.73 4.23 13.73
CA GLU A 15 4.78 3.87 14.80
C GLU A 15 3.33 3.92 14.31
N ARG A 16 2.96 4.98 13.57
CA ARG A 16 1.62 5.10 12.99
C ARG A 16 1.33 4.06 11.92
N LEU A 17 2.33 3.66 11.15
CA LEU A 17 2.20 2.61 10.16
C LEU A 17 1.96 1.27 10.86
N GLU A 18 2.72 0.98 11.91
CA GLU A 18 2.57 -0.23 12.73
C GLU A 18 1.18 -0.29 13.37
N GLN A 19 0.71 0.78 14.00
CA GLN A 19 -0.64 0.85 14.57
C GLN A 19 -1.74 0.53 13.53
N ARG A 20 -1.60 1.06 12.31
CA ARG A 20 -2.53 0.76 11.21
C ARG A 20 -2.43 -0.68 10.74
N GLN A 21 -1.22 -1.23 10.67
CA GLN A 21 -1.02 -2.64 10.31
C GLN A 21 -1.64 -3.56 11.36
N THR A 22 -1.40 -3.30 12.65
CA THR A 22 -2.01 -4.06 13.75
C THR A 22 -3.54 -4.02 13.66
N TYR A 23 -4.14 -2.84 13.46
CA TYR A 23 -5.58 -2.72 13.26
C TYR A 23 -6.08 -3.55 12.06
N LEU A 24 -5.37 -3.52 10.93
CA LEU A 24 -5.76 -4.30 9.75
C LEU A 24 -5.65 -5.81 9.95
N VAL A 25 -4.65 -6.26 10.71
CA VAL A 25 -4.47 -7.66 11.09
C VAL A 25 -5.57 -8.11 12.04
N GLU A 26 -5.80 -7.35 13.12
CA GLU A 26 -6.73 -7.72 14.20
C GLU A 26 -8.19 -7.69 13.74
N GLU A 27 -8.60 -6.65 13.01
CA GLU A 27 -10.01 -6.49 12.62
C GLU A 27 -10.38 -7.22 11.33
N PHE A 28 -9.44 -7.33 10.37
CA PHE A 28 -9.75 -7.85 9.04
C PHE A 28 -8.94 -9.10 8.67
N GLY A 29 -8.06 -9.59 9.55
CA GLY A 29 -7.21 -10.75 9.28
C GLY A 29 -6.22 -10.53 8.13
N ILE A 30 -5.99 -9.28 7.71
CA ILE A 30 -5.08 -8.97 6.60
C ILE A 30 -3.66 -9.36 7.03
N GLY A 31 -3.05 -10.31 6.31
CA GLY A 31 -1.73 -10.86 6.62
C GLY A 31 -1.76 -12.25 7.28
N GLN A 32 -2.95 -12.75 7.66
CA GLN A 32 -3.13 -14.08 8.23
C GLN A 32 -3.61 -15.13 7.22
N CYS A 33 -3.94 -14.71 5.99
CA CYS A 33 -4.38 -15.62 4.94
C CYS A 33 -3.19 -16.33 4.26
N ASP A 34 -3.43 -17.55 3.78
CA ASP A 34 -2.41 -18.40 3.17
C ASP A 34 -1.86 -17.83 1.86
N ARG A 35 -2.73 -17.15 1.09
CA ARG A 35 -2.38 -16.61 -0.23
C ARG A 35 -3.07 -15.28 -0.47
N PHE A 36 -2.42 -14.44 -1.28
CA PHE A 36 -2.94 -13.14 -1.71
C PHE A 36 -2.93 -13.05 -3.23
N ASP A 37 -4.08 -12.71 -3.80
CA ASP A 37 -4.24 -12.42 -5.22
C ASP A 37 -4.42 -10.90 -5.41
N LEU A 38 -3.60 -10.33 -6.27
CA LEU A 38 -3.55 -8.89 -6.54
C LEU A 38 -4.03 -8.61 -7.96
N ASP A 39 -5.22 -8.05 -8.09
CA ASP A 39 -5.76 -7.56 -9.35
C ASP A 39 -5.40 -6.08 -9.51
N LEU A 40 -4.33 -5.81 -10.25
CA LEU A 40 -3.86 -4.45 -10.55
C LEU A 40 -4.62 -3.78 -11.72
N GLU A 41 -5.58 -4.46 -12.32
CA GLU A 41 -6.50 -3.83 -13.27
C GLU A 41 -7.68 -3.23 -12.50
N ALA A 42 -8.31 -4.01 -11.63
CA ALA A 42 -9.42 -3.57 -10.79
C ALA A 42 -8.99 -2.82 -9.52
N GLY A 43 -7.74 -2.96 -9.08
CA GLY A 43 -7.26 -2.41 -7.81
C GLY A 43 -7.82 -3.15 -6.61
N ILE A 44 -7.85 -4.49 -6.68
CA ILE A 44 -8.41 -5.35 -5.64
C ILE A 44 -7.31 -6.25 -5.08
N LEU A 45 -7.25 -6.34 -3.75
CA LEU A 45 -6.50 -7.35 -3.03
C LEU A 45 -7.49 -8.36 -2.46
N THR A 46 -7.30 -9.64 -2.80
CA THR A 46 -8.09 -10.75 -2.26
C THR A 46 -7.18 -11.67 -1.48
N GLY A 47 -7.54 -11.94 -0.23
CA GLY A 47 -6.88 -12.97 0.57
C GLY A 47 -7.63 -14.28 0.47
N HIS A 48 -6.90 -15.40 0.51
CA HIS A 48 -7.44 -16.74 0.47
C HIS A 48 -6.86 -17.62 1.58
N ASP A 49 -7.69 -18.49 2.11
CA ASP A 49 -7.32 -19.56 3.05
C ASP A 49 -7.81 -20.93 2.55
N ALA A 50 -7.67 -21.97 3.36
CA ALA A 50 -8.13 -23.32 3.04
C ALA A 50 -9.65 -23.46 2.79
N ILE A 51 -10.47 -22.51 3.28
CA ILE A 51 -11.93 -22.55 3.22
C ILE A 51 -12.45 -21.67 2.07
N GLY A 52 -11.69 -20.67 1.63
CA GLY A 52 -12.03 -19.83 0.48
C GLY A 52 -11.43 -18.43 0.54
N ILE A 53 -12.25 -17.41 0.26
CA ILE A 53 -11.84 -16.00 0.32
C ILE A 53 -11.98 -15.53 1.79
N CYS A 54 -10.87 -15.13 2.40
CA CYS A 54 -10.87 -14.57 3.76
C CYS A 54 -11.24 -13.08 3.76
N PHE A 55 -10.75 -12.29 2.80
CA PHE A 55 -11.14 -10.89 2.62
C PHE A 55 -11.00 -10.45 1.16
N ARG A 56 -11.71 -9.36 0.82
CA ARG A 56 -11.56 -8.65 -0.44
C ARG A 56 -11.59 -7.15 -0.19
N ALA A 57 -10.53 -6.45 -0.58
CA ALA A 57 -10.37 -5.03 -0.33
C ALA A 57 -10.01 -4.27 -1.60
N GLU A 58 -10.54 -3.05 -1.73
CA GLU A 58 -10.01 -2.09 -2.68
C GLU A 58 -8.70 -1.51 -2.18
N ILE A 59 -7.73 -1.40 -3.08
CA ILE A 59 -6.42 -0.87 -2.77
C ILE A 59 -6.06 0.28 -3.70
N THR A 60 -5.17 1.14 -3.22
CA THR A 60 -4.47 2.11 -4.06
C THR A 60 -2.98 1.86 -3.91
N PRO A 61 -2.31 1.28 -4.93
CA PRO A 61 -0.88 1.03 -4.85
C PRO A 61 -0.12 2.35 -4.76
N ILE A 62 0.94 2.38 -3.94
CA ILE A 62 1.84 3.54 -3.84
C ILE A 62 2.82 3.54 -5.01
N GLY A 63 3.30 2.35 -5.39
CA GLY A 63 4.23 2.13 -6.48
C GLY A 63 4.45 0.64 -6.71
N SER A 64 5.26 0.32 -7.71
CA SER A 64 5.58 -1.06 -8.07
C SER A 64 7.01 -1.17 -8.55
N TYR A 65 7.65 -2.30 -8.24
CA TYR A 65 8.98 -2.62 -8.73
C TYR A 65 8.90 -3.53 -9.96
N SER A 66 9.43 -3.07 -11.09
CA SER A 66 9.57 -3.89 -12.29
C SER A 66 10.87 -4.69 -12.20
N ARG A 67 10.79 -6.01 -12.06
CA ARG A 67 11.97 -6.89 -12.13
C ARG A 67 12.66 -6.79 -13.50
N ARG A 68 11.90 -6.68 -14.58
CA ARG A 68 12.42 -6.57 -15.96
C ARG A 68 13.26 -5.31 -16.14
N ARG A 69 12.76 -4.16 -15.66
CA ARG A 69 13.47 -2.88 -15.77
C ARG A 69 14.40 -2.60 -14.57
N ARG A 70 14.39 -3.48 -13.56
CA ARG A 70 15.07 -3.33 -12.26
C ARG A 70 14.83 -1.96 -11.62
N GLN A 71 13.64 -1.41 -11.81
CA GLN A 71 13.30 -0.04 -11.45
C GLN A 71 12.02 -0.01 -10.64
N TRP A 72 12.00 0.87 -9.65
CA TRP A 72 10.79 1.23 -8.94
C TRP A 72 10.15 2.47 -9.56
N SER A 73 8.83 2.42 -9.75
CA SER A 73 8.03 3.53 -10.25
C SER A 73 6.87 3.81 -9.31
N TRP A 74 6.64 5.09 -9.02
CA TRP A 74 5.44 5.54 -8.34
C TRP A 74 4.19 5.18 -9.14
N ALA A 75 3.11 4.78 -8.47
CA ALA A 75 1.91 4.29 -9.14
C ALA A 75 1.25 5.35 -10.04
N TRP A 76 1.28 6.63 -9.64
CA TRP A 76 0.78 7.74 -10.46
C TRP A 76 1.64 8.05 -11.70
N ALA A 77 2.81 7.44 -11.81
CA ALA A 77 3.77 7.63 -12.90
C ALA A 77 4.18 6.31 -13.56
N ASN A 78 3.54 5.19 -13.21
CA ASN A 78 3.83 3.90 -13.82
C ASN A 78 2.91 3.69 -15.03
N PRO A 79 3.43 3.73 -16.28
CA PRO A 79 2.63 3.53 -17.48
C PRO A 79 2.08 2.10 -17.60
N ASP A 80 2.65 1.14 -16.85
CA ASP A 80 2.23 -0.26 -16.88
C ASP A 80 1.00 -0.52 -15.96
N LEU A 81 0.54 0.47 -15.18
CA LEU A 81 -0.68 0.36 -14.37
C LEU A 81 -1.91 0.89 -15.10
N ALA A 82 -3.08 0.35 -14.78
CA ALA A 82 -4.35 0.82 -15.32
C ALA A 82 -4.54 2.35 -15.05
N PRO A 83 -5.04 3.14 -16.02
CA PRO A 83 -5.19 4.59 -15.87
C PRO A 83 -5.99 5.02 -14.63
N GLN A 84 -7.00 4.23 -14.26
CA GLN A 84 -7.80 4.44 -13.06
C GLN A 84 -6.98 4.33 -11.76
N LEU A 85 -6.05 3.38 -11.68
CA LEU A 85 -5.18 3.25 -10.51
C LEU A 85 -4.13 4.37 -10.47
N GLN A 86 -3.60 4.77 -11.62
CA GLN A 86 -2.72 5.94 -11.69
C GLN A 86 -3.47 7.19 -11.19
N GLN A 87 -4.72 7.38 -11.59
CA GLN A 87 -5.57 8.49 -11.15
C GLN A 87 -5.84 8.44 -9.64
N ARG A 88 -6.19 7.28 -9.07
CA ARG A 88 -6.34 7.10 -7.62
C ARG A 88 -5.05 7.47 -6.89
N ALA A 89 -3.90 6.98 -7.38
CA ALA A 89 -2.60 7.23 -6.78
C ALA A 89 -2.13 8.70 -6.90
N ARG A 90 -2.73 9.54 -7.75
CA ARG A 90 -2.37 10.98 -7.82
C ARG A 90 -2.65 11.72 -6.52
N CYS A 91 -3.58 11.24 -5.68
CA CYS A 91 -3.78 11.82 -4.36
C CYS A 91 -2.52 11.69 -3.49
N LEU A 92 -1.77 10.60 -3.64
CA LEU A 92 -0.53 10.34 -2.90
C LEU A 92 0.58 11.31 -3.29
N ARG A 93 0.64 11.73 -4.55
CA ARG A 93 1.62 12.73 -5.03
C ARG A 93 1.40 14.12 -4.43
N ARG A 94 0.13 14.49 -4.23
CA ARG A 94 -0.26 15.83 -3.75
C ARG A 94 -0.45 15.88 -2.23
N SER A 95 -0.51 14.73 -1.57
CA SER A 95 -0.59 14.66 -0.14
C SER A 95 0.80 15.01 0.42
N PRO A 96 1.04 16.16 1.07
CA PRO A 96 1.92 16.08 2.23
C PRO A 96 1.23 15.04 3.09
N ILE A 97 1.85 13.90 3.37
CA ILE A 97 1.25 12.86 4.22
C ILE A 97 0.66 13.60 5.42
N ARG A 98 -0.66 13.81 5.45
CA ARG A 98 -1.29 14.60 6.51
C ARG A 98 -1.36 13.64 7.67
N LEU A 99 -0.30 13.71 8.44
CA LEU A 99 -0.14 13.10 9.73
C LEU A 99 -1.02 13.89 10.71
N GLY A 100 -2.34 13.80 10.51
CA GLY A 100 -3.32 14.14 11.56
C GLY A 100 -3.24 13.13 12.69
#